data_AF-A0A7S2IRT8-F1
#
_entry.id   AF-A0A7S2IRT8-F1
#
_cell.length_a   1.000
_cell.length_b   1.000
_cell.length_c   1.000
_cell.angle_alpha   90.00
_cell.angle_beta   90.00
_cell.angle_gamma   90.00
#
_symmetry.space_group_name_H-M   'P 1'
#
loop_
_entity.id
_entity.type
_entity.pdbx_description
1 polymer ?
#
loop_
_entity_poly.entity_id
_entity_poly.type
_entity_poly.pdbx_seq_one_letter_code
_entity_poly.pdbx_strand_id
1 'polypeptide(L)'
;KKGASYVAKDVTGGIHTLTPKTIHVAYPPSRTLKSSATIEEQLEQYVQIANLKPSELGVEVEMLELAWEMLSEETALSATQIMAELDPELCKSSTGSYKAYRLLTSDIGQIFFKQLHATDYSHREYKPKTPASVSASKQTWCQ
;
A
#
# COMPACT_ATOMS: atom_id res chain seq x y z
N LYS A 1 32.02 14.86 16.93
CA LYS A 1 31.40 13.52 16.75
C LYS A 1 31.96 12.92 15.47
N LYS A 2 32.85 11.92 15.56
CA LYS A 2 33.42 11.23 14.37
C LYS A 2 32.31 10.36 13.78
N GLY A 3 31.91 10.62 12.53
CA GLY A 3 30.93 9.81 11.81
C GLY A 3 31.51 8.44 11.47
N ALA A 4 30.67 7.40 11.44
CA ALA A 4 31.08 6.07 11.01
C ALA A 4 31.60 6.12 9.56
N SER A 5 32.78 5.55 9.30
CA SER A 5 33.31 5.34 7.95
C SER A 5 33.23 3.85 7.63
N TYR A 6 32.69 3.50 6.47
CA TYR A 6 32.57 2.12 6.03
C TYR A 6 33.71 1.77 5.09
N VAL A 7 34.19 0.53 5.17
CA VAL A 7 35.24 0.02 4.28
C VAL A 7 34.62 -1.06 3.40
N ALA A 8 34.58 -0.81 2.10
CA ALA A 8 34.12 -1.76 1.10
C ALA A 8 35.33 -2.40 0.41
N LYS A 9 35.29 -3.72 0.21
CA LYS A 9 36.27 -4.45 -0.58
C LYS A 9 35.61 -4.90 -1.88
N ASP A 10 36.18 -4.49 -3.01
CA ASP A 10 35.67 -4.90 -4.31
C ASP A 10 36.13 -6.31 -4.68
N VAL A 11 35.53 -6.87 -5.75
CA VAL A 11 35.81 -8.21 -6.27
C VAL A 11 37.24 -8.37 -6.83
N THR A 12 37.94 -7.27 -7.09
CA THR A 12 39.34 -7.24 -7.52
C THR A 12 40.31 -7.09 -6.35
N GLY A 13 39.80 -6.97 -5.12
CA GLY A 13 40.58 -6.83 -3.89
C GLY A 13 40.92 -5.39 -3.51
N GLY A 14 40.44 -4.39 -4.26
CA GLY A 14 40.58 -2.98 -3.95
C GLY A 14 39.74 -2.59 -2.73
N ILE A 15 40.33 -1.76 -1.86
CA ILE A 15 39.71 -1.32 -0.60
C ILE A 15 39.31 0.15 -0.73
N HIS A 16 38.03 0.44 -0.55
CA HIS A 16 37.45 1.78 -0.67
C HIS A 16 36.85 2.21 0.65
N THR A 17 37.21 3.39 1.12
CA THR A 17 36.58 3.99 2.32
C THR A 17 35.44 4.89 1.89
N LEU A 18 34.23 4.57 2.35
CA LEU A 18 32.99 5.25 1.98
C LEU A 18 32.43 6.02 3.18
N THR A 19 31.86 7.19 2.89
CA THR A 19 31.10 7.95 3.87
C THR A 19 29.63 7.48 3.84
N PRO A 20 28.89 7.55 4.96
CA PRO A 20 27.54 6.98 5.05
C PRO A 20 26.54 7.57 4.05
N LYS A 21 26.76 8.82 3.62
CA LYS A 21 25.86 9.55 2.71
C LYS A 21 25.96 9.07 1.26
N THR A 22 26.96 8.28 0.90
CA THR A 22 27.22 7.82 -0.49
C THR A 22 26.86 6.36 -0.72
N ILE A 23 26.34 5.65 0.28
CA ILE A 23 25.98 4.24 0.15
C ILE A 23 24.56 4.13 -0.42
N HIS A 24 24.46 3.95 -1.73
CA HIS A 24 23.24 3.52 -2.39
C HIS A 24 23.31 2.01 -2.59
N VAL A 25 22.54 1.24 -1.82
CA VAL A 25 22.47 -0.22 -2.00
C VAL A 25 21.53 -0.52 -3.16
N ALA A 26 22.08 -0.87 -4.31
CA ALA A 26 21.33 -1.48 -5.41
C ALA A 26 21.29 -3.00 -5.19
N TYR A 27 20.11 -3.54 -4.92
CA TYR A 27 19.94 -4.99 -4.80
C TYR A 27 19.96 -5.62 -6.19
N PRO A 28 20.70 -6.72 -6.40
CA PRO A 28 20.65 -7.44 -7.66
C PRO A 28 19.23 -7.96 -7.91
N PRO A 29 18.77 -7.99 -9.18
CA PRO A 29 17.46 -8.53 -9.52
C PRO A 29 17.36 -9.97 -9.01
N SER A 30 16.34 -10.22 -8.19
CA SER A 30 16.13 -11.53 -7.59
C SER A 30 15.82 -12.57 -8.66
N ARG A 31 16.65 -13.64 -8.73
CA ARG A 31 16.44 -14.78 -9.64
C ARG A 31 15.17 -15.59 -9.32
N THR A 32 14.53 -15.36 -8.18
CA THR A 32 13.30 -16.07 -7.76
C THR A 32 12.02 -15.33 -8.13
N LEU A 33 12.08 -14.09 -8.62
CA LEU A 33 10.92 -13.37 -9.16
C LEU A 33 10.81 -13.63 -10.66
N LYS A 34 10.48 -14.86 -11.05
CA LYS A 34 9.88 -15.08 -12.37
C LYS A 34 8.44 -14.58 -12.29
N SER A 35 8.24 -13.27 -12.44
CA SER A 35 6.96 -12.82 -12.97
C SER A 35 6.90 -13.32 -14.40
N SER A 36 5.82 -14.04 -14.75
CA SER A 36 5.56 -14.43 -16.13
C SER A 36 5.20 -13.25 -17.03
N ALA A 37 4.96 -12.08 -16.43
CA ALA A 37 4.64 -10.84 -17.13
C ALA A 37 5.90 -9.98 -17.32
N THR A 38 6.03 -9.43 -18.51
CA THR A 38 7.00 -8.38 -18.85
C THR A 38 6.76 -7.12 -18.02
N ILE A 39 7.78 -6.26 -17.90
CA ILE A 39 7.68 -5.01 -17.12
C ILE A 39 6.60 -4.10 -17.72
N GLU A 40 6.49 -4.10 -19.05
CA GLU A 40 5.50 -3.37 -19.82
C GLU A 40 4.07 -3.82 -19.48
N GLU A 41 3.82 -5.14 -19.44
CA GLU A 41 2.52 -5.69 -19.05
C GLU A 41 2.15 -5.36 -17.59
N GLN A 42 3.13 -5.34 -16.69
CA GLN A 42 2.89 -4.93 -15.30
C GLN A 42 2.51 -3.45 -15.23
N LEU A 43 3.26 -2.57 -15.91
CA LEU A 43 2.98 -1.14 -15.96
C LEU A 43 1.61 -0.85 -16.57
N GLU A 44 1.23 -1.57 -17.61
CA GLU A 44 -0.09 -1.45 -18.23
C GLU A 44 -1.21 -1.77 -17.22
N GLN A 45 -1.06 -2.80 -16.40
CA GLN A 45 -2.03 -3.12 -15.34
C GLN A 45 -2.14 -1.99 -14.31
N TYR A 46 -1.04 -1.36 -13.89
CA TYR A 46 -1.10 -0.21 -13.00
C TYR A 46 -1.85 0.97 -13.64
N VAL A 47 -1.60 1.25 -14.92
CA VAL A 47 -2.29 2.31 -15.66
C VAL A 47 -3.78 2.01 -15.79
N GLN A 48 -4.15 0.76 -16.10
CA GLN A 48 -5.54 0.33 -16.13
C GLN A 48 -6.22 0.56 -14.78
N ILE A 49 -5.64 0.06 -13.69
CA ILE A 49 -6.17 0.27 -12.33
C ILE A 49 -6.26 1.77 -11.98
N ALA A 50 -5.29 2.57 -12.43
CA ALA A 50 -5.28 4.02 -12.21
C ALA A 50 -6.43 4.75 -12.92
N ASN A 51 -6.98 4.18 -14.00
CA ASN A 51 -8.09 4.76 -14.74
C ASN A 51 -9.47 4.24 -14.29
N LEU A 52 -9.51 3.17 -13.50
CA LEU A 52 -10.76 2.65 -12.94
C LEU A 52 -11.34 3.61 -11.90
N LYS A 53 -12.66 3.78 -11.93
CA LYS A 53 -13.40 4.44 -10.87
C LYS A 53 -13.40 3.57 -9.61
N PRO A 54 -13.57 4.16 -8.42
CA PRO A 54 -13.65 3.42 -7.15
C PRO A 54 -14.65 2.26 -7.19
N SER A 55 -15.83 2.47 -7.78
CA SER A 55 -16.87 1.44 -7.97
C SER A 55 -16.45 0.30 -8.90
N GLU A 56 -15.44 0.50 -9.75
CA GLU A 56 -14.93 -0.48 -10.71
C GLU A 56 -13.71 -1.24 -10.16
N LEU A 57 -13.26 -0.93 -8.94
CA LEU A 57 -12.20 -1.65 -8.25
C LEU A 57 -12.69 -3.00 -7.67
N GLY A 58 -13.85 -3.50 -8.08
CA GLY A 58 -14.31 -4.86 -7.76
C GLY A 58 -14.50 -5.15 -6.28
N VAL A 59 -14.74 -4.11 -5.47
CA VAL A 59 -15.19 -4.24 -4.08
C VAL A 59 -16.47 -3.42 -3.96
N GLU A 60 -17.55 -4.08 -3.59
CA GLU A 60 -18.85 -3.43 -3.40
C GLU A 60 -18.85 -2.60 -2.10
N VAL A 61 -19.68 -1.55 -2.06
CA VAL A 61 -19.75 -0.64 -0.89
C VAL A 61 -20.22 -1.40 0.35
N GLU A 62 -21.12 -2.35 0.16
CA GLU A 62 -21.66 -3.23 1.18
C GLU A 62 -20.56 -4.11 1.80
N MET A 63 -19.58 -4.56 1.00
CA MET A 63 -18.43 -5.30 1.52
C MET A 63 -17.53 -4.40 2.38
N LEU A 64 -17.31 -3.15 1.96
CA LEU A 64 -16.57 -2.16 2.75
C LEU A 64 -17.26 -1.83 4.06
N GLU A 65 -18.59 -1.78 4.07
CA GLU A 65 -19.38 -1.59 5.27
C GLU A 65 -19.23 -2.76 6.23
N LEU A 66 -19.36 -4.01 5.75
CA LEU A 66 -19.16 -5.20 6.58
C LEU A 66 -17.73 -5.25 7.15
N ALA A 67 -16.71 -5.01 6.33
CA ALA A 67 -15.32 -4.98 6.81
C ALA A 67 -15.11 -3.88 7.85
N TRP A 68 -15.75 -2.73 7.68
CA TRP A 68 -15.71 -1.66 8.67
C TRP A 68 -16.37 -2.05 9.99
N GLU A 69 -17.54 -2.71 9.96
CA GLU A 69 -18.22 -3.19 11.16
C GLU A 69 -17.35 -4.19 11.94
N MET A 70 -16.77 -5.17 11.23
CA MET A 70 -15.90 -6.20 11.80
C MET A 70 -14.64 -5.61 12.45
N LEU A 71 -14.10 -4.54 11.88
CA LEU A 71 -12.87 -3.90 12.34
C LEU A 71 -13.12 -2.67 13.22
N SER A 72 -14.37 -2.34 13.53
CA SER A 72 -14.76 -1.05 14.13
C SER A 72 -14.14 -0.76 15.50
N GLU A 73 -13.73 -1.80 16.24
CA GLU A 73 -13.07 -1.69 17.54
C GLU A 73 -11.55 -1.46 17.45
N GLU A 74 -10.98 -1.60 16.25
CA GLU A 74 -9.55 -1.50 16.03
C GLU A 74 -9.06 -0.05 16.00
N THR A 75 -7.85 0.16 16.51
CA THR A 75 -7.29 1.52 16.67
C THR A 75 -6.34 1.92 15.54
N ALA A 76 -5.67 0.94 14.92
CA ALA A 76 -4.78 1.10 13.79
C ALA A 76 -4.72 -0.20 12.98
N LEU A 77 -4.86 -0.07 11.66
CA LEU A 77 -4.94 -1.18 10.72
C LEU A 77 -4.02 -0.92 9.52
N SER A 78 -3.34 -1.94 9.06
CA SER A 78 -2.68 -1.93 7.75
C SER A 78 -3.70 -2.15 6.63
N ALA A 79 -3.33 -1.76 5.40
CA ALA A 79 -4.15 -2.07 4.22
C ALA A 79 -4.40 -3.58 4.09
N THR A 80 -3.39 -4.41 4.40
CA THR A 80 -3.50 -5.87 4.34
C THR A 80 -4.54 -6.42 5.31
N GLN A 81 -4.63 -5.87 6.53
CA GLN A 81 -5.64 -6.29 7.51
C GLN A 81 -7.05 -5.95 7.03
N ILE A 82 -7.24 -4.76 6.43
CA ILE A 82 -8.55 -4.39 5.87
C ILE A 82 -8.91 -5.27 4.68
N MET A 83 -7.96 -5.52 3.78
CA MET A 83 -8.22 -6.37 2.60
C MET A 83 -8.44 -7.83 2.97
N ALA A 84 -7.90 -8.33 4.09
CA ALA A 84 -8.17 -9.70 4.55
C ALA A 84 -9.66 -9.95 4.83
N GLU A 85 -10.39 -8.92 5.27
CA GLU A 85 -11.84 -8.98 5.50
C GLU A 85 -12.67 -8.78 4.21
N LEU A 86 -12.06 -8.26 3.14
CA LEU A 86 -12.75 -7.97 1.86
C LEU A 86 -12.47 -9.04 0.82
N ASP A 87 -11.21 -9.16 0.43
CA ASP A 87 -10.68 -10.12 -0.52
C ASP A 87 -9.18 -10.33 -0.21
N PRO A 88 -8.82 -11.45 0.43
CA PRO A 88 -7.43 -11.72 0.80
C PRO A 88 -6.49 -11.88 -0.41
N GLU A 89 -7.00 -12.03 -1.63
CA GLU A 89 -6.18 -12.07 -2.85
C GLU A 89 -5.66 -10.69 -3.25
N LEU A 90 -6.34 -9.59 -2.86
CA LEU A 90 -5.96 -8.23 -3.23
C LEU A 90 -4.55 -7.86 -2.73
N CYS A 91 -4.10 -8.32 -1.57
CA CYS A 91 -2.77 -7.95 -1.06
C CYS A 91 -1.66 -8.95 -1.42
N LYS A 92 -1.94 -10.00 -2.21
CA LYS A 92 -0.93 -11.01 -2.56
C LYS A 92 -0.05 -10.62 -3.74
N SER A 93 -0.52 -9.71 -4.59
CA SER A 93 0.23 -9.19 -5.73
C SER A 93 0.52 -7.70 -5.58
N SER A 94 1.50 -7.21 -6.32
CA SER A 94 1.87 -5.80 -6.32
C SER A 94 0.79 -4.91 -6.95
N THR A 95 0.15 -5.38 -8.03
CA THR A 95 -1.00 -4.71 -8.66
C THR A 95 -2.24 -4.74 -7.78
N GLY A 96 -2.49 -5.85 -7.09
CA GLY A 96 -3.54 -5.93 -6.09
C GLY A 96 -3.30 -4.97 -4.91
N SER A 97 -2.06 -4.86 -4.43
CA SER A 97 -1.71 -3.91 -3.36
C SER A 97 -1.96 -2.46 -3.78
N TYR A 98 -1.70 -2.14 -5.05
CA TYR A 98 -2.05 -0.83 -5.62
C TYR A 98 -3.56 -0.62 -5.75
N LYS A 99 -4.31 -1.66 -6.12
CA LYS A 99 -5.77 -1.65 -6.16
C LYS A 99 -6.37 -1.41 -4.77
N ALA A 100 -5.86 -2.08 -3.73
CA ALA A 100 -6.22 -1.84 -2.34
C ALA A 100 -5.90 -0.40 -1.89
N TYR A 101 -4.73 0.11 -2.27
CA TYR A 101 -4.35 1.51 -2.03
C TYR A 101 -5.34 2.49 -2.68
N ARG A 102 -5.67 2.28 -3.96
CA ARG A 102 -6.66 3.08 -4.71
C ARG A 102 -8.03 3.05 -4.06
N LEU A 103 -8.47 1.89 -3.58
CA LEU A 103 -9.75 1.73 -2.90
C LEU A 103 -9.77 2.50 -1.58
N LEU A 104 -8.78 2.28 -0.69
CA LEU A 104 -8.75 2.92 0.63
C LEU A 104 -8.53 4.43 0.60
N THR A 105 -7.94 4.95 -0.48
CA THR A 105 -7.74 6.39 -0.67
C THR A 105 -8.82 7.06 -1.52
N SER A 106 -9.73 6.29 -2.11
CA SER A 106 -10.90 6.82 -2.83
C SER A 106 -11.89 7.52 -1.89
N ASP A 107 -12.80 8.28 -2.47
CA ASP A 107 -13.95 8.86 -1.79
C ASP A 107 -14.77 7.80 -1.04
N ILE A 108 -15.05 6.65 -1.67
CA ILE A 108 -15.79 5.53 -1.06
C ILE A 108 -15.00 4.93 0.11
N GLY A 109 -13.72 4.61 -0.07
CA GLY A 109 -12.90 4.04 1.02
C GLY A 109 -12.78 5.00 2.21
N GLN A 110 -12.68 6.30 1.93
CA GLN A 110 -12.63 7.34 2.94
C GLN A 110 -13.94 7.51 3.72
N ILE A 111 -15.08 6.98 3.26
CA ILE A 111 -16.33 6.96 4.06
C ILE A 111 -16.13 6.13 5.32
N PHE A 112 -15.40 5.03 5.23
CA PHE A 112 -15.29 4.01 6.28
C PHE A 112 -13.95 4.07 7.03
N PHE A 113 -12.85 4.34 6.33
CA PHE A 113 -11.51 4.31 6.92
C PHE A 113 -10.82 5.67 6.77
N LYS A 114 -10.21 6.13 7.86
CA LYS A 114 -9.36 7.33 7.87
C LYS A 114 -7.90 6.91 7.80
N GLN A 115 -7.16 7.41 6.81
CA GLN A 115 -5.72 7.23 6.80
C GLN A 115 -5.09 7.96 8.00
N LEU A 116 -4.25 7.27 8.75
CA LEU A 116 -3.39 7.83 9.78
C LEU A 116 -2.09 8.37 9.15
N HIS A 117 -1.21 8.90 10.00
CA HIS A 117 0.05 9.48 9.53
C HIS A 117 0.90 8.39 8.87
N ALA A 118 1.23 8.58 7.59
CA ALA A 118 2.18 7.72 6.91
C ALA A 118 3.59 8.14 7.37
N THR A 119 4.35 7.20 7.95
CA THR A 119 5.77 7.39 8.27
C THR A 119 6.64 7.19 7.04
N ASP A 120 6.21 6.35 6.10
CA ASP A 120 6.82 6.16 4.78
C ASP A 120 5.76 5.71 3.73
N TYR A 121 6.19 5.48 2.49
CA TYR A 121 5.31 5.07 1.38
C TYR A 121 4.81 3.62 1.51
N SER A 122 5.45 2.79 2.34
CA SER A 122 5.16 1.37 2.55
C SER A 122 4.31 1.08 3.79
N HIS A 123 4.30 1.97 4.78
CA HIS A 123 3.58 1.83 6.04
C HIS A 123 2.52 2.93 6.15
N ARG A 124 1.37 2.67 5.52
CA ARG A 124 0.15 3.44 5.73
C ARG A 124 -0.74 2.69 6.71
N GLU A 125 -1.03 3.36 7.81
CA GLU A 125 -2.01 2.91 8.78
C GLU A 125 -3.36 3.59 8.51
N TYR A 126 -4.42 2.90 8.85
CA TYR A 126 -5.80 3.32 8.71
C TYR A 126 -6.52 3.09 10.02
N LYS A 127 -7.51 3.94 10.30
CA LYS A 127 -8.39 3.79 11.45
C LYS A 127 -9.84 3.72 10.97
N PRO A 128 -10.63 2.75 11.43
CA PRO A 128 -12.07 2.74 11.21
C PRO A 128 -12.70 4.04 11.72
N LYS A 129 -13.58 4.64 10.94
CA LYS A 129 -14.34 5.82 11.36
C LYS A 129 -15.41 5.43 12.37
N THR A 130 -15.84 6.39 13.20
CA THR A 130 -16.95 6.15 14.13
C THR A 130 -18.27 6.03 13.36
N PRO A 131 -19.28 5.31 13.88
CA PRO A 131 -20.58 5.17 13.21
C PRO A 131 -21.20 6.51 12.81
N ALA A 132 -21.15 7.51 13.70
CA ALA A 132 -21.63 8.86 13.40
C ALA A 132 -20.88 9.52 12.22
N SER A 133 -19.57 9.31 12.11
CA SER A 133 -18.77 9.84 11.00
C SER A 133 -19.05 9.10 9.69
N VAL A 134 -19.28 7.79 9.72
CA VAL A 134 -19.69 7.00 8.56
C VAL A 134 -21.05 7.46 8.06
N SER A 135 -22.05 7.58 8.94
CA SER A 135 -23.40 8.06 8.57
C SER A 135 -23.36 9.46 7.95
N ALA A 136 -22.60 10.39 8.53
CA ALA A 136 -22.44 11.73 7.98
C ALA A 136 -21.74 11.72 6.60
N SER A 137 -20.71 10.89 6.44
CA SER A 137 -19.99 10.75 5.17
C SER A 137 -20.89 10.13 4.09
N LYS A 138 -21.70 9.12 4.42
CA LYS A 138 -22.71 8.52 3.53
C LYS A 138 -23.75 9.52 3.08
N GLN A 139 -24.30 10.33 4.00
CA GLN A 139 -25.26 11.37 3.65
C GLN A 139 -24.68 12.40 2.69
N THR A 140 -23.42 12.77 2.87
CA THR A 140 -22.73 13.71 1.97
C THR A 140 -22.47 13.10 0.60
N TRP A 141 -22.17 11.80 0.55
CA TRP A 141 -21.90 11.07 -0.68
C TRP A 141 -23.16 10.79 -1.51
N CYS A 142 -24.32 10.63 -0.86
CA CYS A 142 -25.62 10.42 -1.53
C CYS A 142 -26.33 11.71 -1.96
N GLN A 143 -25.74 12.89 -1.75
CA GLN A 143 -26.24 14.20 -2.22
C GLN A 143 -25.70 14.51 -3.62
#